data_AF-A0A0J9EMN1-F1
#
_entry.id   AF-A0A0J9EMN1-F1
#
_cell.length_a   1.000
_cell.length_b   1.000
_cell.length_c   1.000
_cell.angle_alpha   90.00
_cell.angle_beta   90.00
_cell.angle_gamma   90.00
#
_symmetry.space_group_name_H-M   'P 1'
#
loop_
_entity.id
_entity.type
_entity.pdbx_description
1 polymer ?
#
loop_
_entity_poly.entity_id
_entity_poly.type
_entity_poly.pdbx_seq_one_letter_code
_entity_poly.pdbx_strand_id
1 'polypeptide(L)'
;MEACEPVLRTPDNIMRHLDVLFQDTAMQQKALDWLQSTRQRNIPLTTFIPDFDTKILEAGDQSWENQMKISMLKKALTFELLQALISINEDPTYEGFCTQLQTLNDCLIKLKSIQNSGRRHYIHTPTLKNNHDADAMN
;
A
#
# COMPACT_ATOMS: atom_id res chain seq x y z
N MET A 1 -22.89 -12.25 50.95
CA MET A 1 -21.44 -11.97 50.80
C MET A 1 -20.96 -12.94 49.75
N GLU A 2 -21.04 -12.53 48.49
CA GLU A 2 -20.79 -13.39 47.33
C GLU A 2 -19.27 -13.59 47.22
N ALA A 3 -18.82 -14.83 47.43
CA ALA A 3 -17.41 -15.15 47.36
C ALA A 3 -16.93 -15.00 45.92
N CYS A 4 -15.93 -14.16 45.73
CA CYS A 4 -15.25 -13.99 44.44
C CYS A 4 -14.70 -15.36 43.99
N GLU A 5 -15.20 -15.84 42.86
CA GLU A 5 -14.90 -17.16 42.27
C GLU A 5 -13.39 -17.46 42.27
N PRO A 6 -12.95 -18.61 42.82
CA PRO A 6 -11.53 -18.97 42.96
C PRO A 6 -10.80 -19.16 41.62
N VAL A 7 -11.55 -19.24 40.52
CA VAL A 7 -11.04 -19.35 39.14
C VAL A 7 -10.26 -18.09 38.71
N LEU A 8 -10.48 -16.93 39.33
CA LEU A 8 -9.85 -15.66 38.94
C LEU A 8 -8.40 -15.47 39.45
N ARG A 9 -7.83 -16.42 40.19
CA ARG A 9 -6.56 -16.22 40.93
C ARG A 9 -5.28 -16.64 40.21
N THR A 10 -5.34 -17.07 38.96
CA THR A 10 -4.12 -17.31 38.18
C THR A 10 -3.71 -16.01 37.45
N PRO A 11 -2.41 -15.71 37.35
CA PRO A 11 -1.92 -14.55 36.59
C PRO A 11 -2.50 -14.49 35.16
N ASP A 12 -2.65 -15.64 34.50
CA ASP A 12 -3.21 -15.76 33.15
C ASP A 12 -4.69 -15.36 33.06
N ASN A 13 -5.48 -15.65 34.09
CA ASN A 13 -6.90 -15.28 34.13
C ASN A 13 -7.07 -13.80 34.46
N ILE A 14 -6.17 -13.23 35.27
CA ILE A 14 -6.15 -11.79 35.57
C ILE A 14 -5.77 -11.00 34.32
N MET A 15 -4.70 -11.40 33.61
CA MET A 15 -4.28 -10.74 32.36
C MET A 15 -5.39 -10.79 31.31
N ARG A 16 -6.01 -11.95 31.06
CA ARG A 16 -7.16 -12.04 30.14
C ARG A 16 -8.34 -11.16 30.56
N HIS A 17 -8.61 -11.06 31.85
CA HIS A 17 -9.69 -10.20 32.34
C HIS A 17 -9.38 -8.72 32.11
N LEU A 18 -8.13 -8.31 32.33
CA LEU A 18 -7.68 -6.95 32.05
C LEU A 18 -7.71 -6.67 30.54
N ASP A 19 -7.26 -7.60 29.69
CA ASP A 19 -7.35 -7.44 28.24
C ASP A 19 -8.79 -7.15 27.82
N VAL A 20 -9.76 -7.93 28.31
CA VAL A 20 -11.19 -7.70 28.01
C VAL A 20 -11.70 -6.35 28.52
N LEU A 21 -11.26 -5.90 29.71
CA LEU A 21 -11.72 -4.65 30.31
C LEU A 21 -11.12 -3.40 29.65
N PHE A 22 -9.91 -3.51 29.10
CA PHE A 22 -9.15 -2.40 28.52
C PHE A 22 -9.08 -2.43 26.99
N GLN A 23 -9.63 -3.46 26.35
CA GLN A 23 -9.75 -3.55 24.91
C GLN A 23 -10.82 -2.58 24.39
N ASP A 24 -10.40 -1.60 23.60
CA ASP A 24 -11.31 -0.68 22.91
C ASP A 24 -11.88 -1.37 21.66
N THR A 25 -12.95 -2.14 21.86
CA THR A 25 -13.68 -2.83 20.79
C THR A 25 -14.23 -1.86 19.74
N ALA A 26 -14.54 -0.62 20.13
CA ALA A 26 -15.05 0.39 19.19
C ALA A 26 -13.92 0.89 18.26
N MET A 27 -12.71 1.07 18.78
CA MET A 27 -11.52 1.36 17.98
C MET A 27 -11.19 0.20 17.04
N GLN A 28 -11.20 -1.04 17.53
CA GLN A 28 -10.97 -2.24 16.70
C GLN A 28 -11.96 -2.34 15.54
N GLN A 29 -13.26 -2.15 15.81
CA GLN A 29 -14.27 -2.19 14.77
C GLN A 29 -14.08 -1.07 13.75
N LYS A 30 -13.76 0.16 14.19
CA LYS A 30 -13.47 1.28 13.28
C LYS A 30 -12.25 1.01 12.41
N ALA A 31 -11.20 0.43 12.98
CA ALA A 31 -10.00 0.06 12.24
C ALA A 31 -10.29 -1.02 11.20
N LEU A 32 -11.09 -2.03 11.57
CA LEU A 32 -11.59 -3.06 10.66
C LEU A 32 -12.42 -2.48 9.50
N ASP A 33 -13.38 -1.62 9.81
CA ASP A 33 -14.24 -0.97 8.80
C ASP A 33 -13.39 -0.12 7.83
N TRP A 34 -12.37 0.54 8.35
CA TRP A 34 -11.40 1.27 7.53
C TRP A 34 -10.61 0.33 6.62
N LEU A 35 -10.04 -0.76 7.13
CA LEU A 35 -9.26 -1.73 6.34
C LEU A 35 -10.09 -2.36 5.20
N GLN A 36 -11.38 -2.56 5.40
CA GLN A 36 -12.28 -3.13 4.38
C GLN A 36 -12.65 -2.12 3.27
N SER A 37 -12.83 -0.86 3.64
CA SER A 37 -13.31 0.19 2.73
C SER A 37 -12.19 1.01 2.08
N THR A 38 -11.00 1.02 2.68
CA THR A 38 -9.85 1.80 2.23
C THR A 38 -9.38 1.36 0.85
N ARG A 39 -8.90 2.33 0.08
CA ARG A 39 -8.28 2.13 -1.22
C ARG A 39 -7.10 3.08 -1.33
N GLN A 40 -5.95 2.57 -1.74
CA GLN A 40 -4.72 3.32 -1.96
C GLN A 40 -4.95 4.55 -2.85
N ARG A 41 -5.72 4.39 -3.95
CA ARG A 41 -6.02 5.47 -4.90
C ARG A 41 -4.75 6.21 -5.33
N ASN A 42 -4.63 7.50 -5.03
CA ASN A 42 -3.48 8.34 -5.38
C ASN A 42 -2.50 8.53 -4.21
N ILE A 43 -2.67 7.80 -3.11
CA ILE A 43 -1.80 7.90 -1.94
C ILE A 43 -0.50 7.13 -2.25
N PRO A 44 0.68 7.75 -2.07
CA PRO A 44 1.96 7.07 -2.22
C PRO A 44 2.06 5.87 -1.27
N LEU A 45 2.66 4.76 -1.72
CA LEU A 45 2.84 3.58 -0.86
C LEU A 45 3.65 3.87 0.42
N THR A 46 4.54 4.85 0.37
CA THR A 46 5.35 5.30 1.51
C THR A 46 4.51 5.88 2.66
N THR A 47 3.32 6.39 2.36
CA THR A 47 2.35 6.87 3.36
C THR A 47 1.27 5.82 3.61
N PHE A 48 0.81 5.17 2.55
CA PHE A 48 -0.30 4.23 2.62
C PHE A 48 0.03 2.97 3.44
N ILE A 49 1.22 2.38 3.28
CA ILE A 49 1.60 1.15 3.99
C ILE A 49 1.66 1.39 5.51
N PRO A 50 2.37 2.43 6.03
CA PRO A 50 2.37 2.70 7.46
C PRO A 50 0.98 2.97 8.07
N ASP A 51 0.11 3.67 7.34
CA ASP A 51 -1.28 3.89 7.77
C ASP A 51 -2.04 2.57 7.83
N PHE A 52 -1.82 1.70 6.84
CA PHE A 52 -2.40 0.36 6.80
C PHE A 52 -1.91 -0.50 7.97
N ASP A 53 -0.60 -0.53 8.23
CA ASP A 53 0.02 -1.28 9.33
C ASP A 53 -0.54 -0.84 10.69
N THR A 54 -0.67 0.48 10.87
CA THR A 54 -1.28 1.06 12.08
C THR A 54 -2.70 0.56 12.27
N LYS A 55 -3.48 0.46 11.18
CA LYS A 55 -4.87 -0.01 11.24
C LYS A 55 -4.96 -1.51 11.47
N ILE A 56 -4.03 -2.31 10.96
CA ILE A 56 -3.94 -3.73 11.34
C ILE A 56 -3.67 -3.86 12.84
N LEU A 57 -2.75 -3.05 13.40
CA LEU A 57 -2.44 -3.02 14.83
C LEU A 57 -3.66 -2.64 15.68
N GLU A 58 -4.34 -1.55 15.33
CA GLU A 58 -5.57 -1.12 15.99
C GLU A 58 -6.69 -2.16 15.91
N ALA A 59 -6.76 -2.95 14.83
CA ALA A 59 -7.73 -4.03 14.63
C ALA A 59 -7.37 -5.33 15.36
N GLY A 60 -6.22 -5.41 16.05
CA GLY A 60 -5.77 -6.60 16.76
C GLY A 60 -4.81 -7.48 15.96
N ASP A 61 -3.74 -6.88 15.40
CA ASP A 61 -2.70 -7.48 14.54
C ASP A 61 -2.20 -8.88 14.97
N GLN A 62 -2.12 -9.13 16.27
CA GLN A 62 -1.59 -10.34 16.87
C GLN A 62 -2.44 -11.60 16.57
N SER A 63 -3.69 -11.42 16.12
CA SER A 63 -4.59 -12.52 15.76
C SER A 63 -4.62 -12.85 14.27
N TRP A 64 -3.96 -12.06 13.41
CA TRP A 64 -4.11 -12.19 11.96
C TRP A 64 -2.95 -12.97 11.35
N GLU A 65 -3.31 -13.97 10.54
CA GLU A 65 -2.33 -14.68 9.71
C GLU A 65 -1.77 -13.77 8.60
N ASN A 66 -0.50 -13.95 8.24
CA ASN A 66 0.16 -13.18 7.16
C ASN A 66 -0.67 -13.17 5.87
N GLN A 67 -1.27 -14.31 5.51
CA GLN A 67 -2.13 -14.45 4.34
C GLN A 67 -3.36 -13.52 4.38
N MET A 68 -3.96 -13.34 5.56
CA MET A 68 -5.08 -12.42 5.75
C MET A 68 -4.64 -10.96 5.60
N LYS A 69 -3.51 -10.58 6.21
CA LYS A 69 -2.92 -9.24 6.08
C LYS A 69 -2.63 -8.90 4.61
N ILE A 70 -1.96 -9.82 3.91
CA ILE A 70 -1.64 -9.70 2.47
C ILE A 70 -2.92 -9.57 1.63
N SER A 71 -3.92 -10.42 1.89
CA SER A 71 -5.19 -10.40 1.14
C SER A 71 -5.97 -9.11 1.33
N MET A 72 -6.00 -8.57 2.56
CA MET A 72 -6.62 -7.26 2.81
C MET A 72 -5.86 -6.13 2.13
N LEU A 73 -4.52 -6.12 2.23
CA LEU A 73 -3.70 -5.10 1.58
C LEU A 73 -3.94 -5.08 0.08
N LYS A 74 -3.91 -6.26 -0.58
CA LYS A 74 -4.20 -6.38 -2.02
C LYS A 74 -5.54 -5.79 -2.43
N LYS A 75 -6.61 -5.98 -1.63
CA LYS A 75 -7.93 -5.40 -1.92
C LYS A 75 -7.92 -3.87 -1.93
N ALA A 76 -6.97 -3.26 -1.22
CA ALA A 76 -6.84 -1.81 -1.16
C ALA A 76 -5.90 -1.24 -2.23
N LEU A 77 -5.02 -2.04 -2.83
CA LEU A 77 -4.04 -1.57 -3.80
C LEU A 77 -4.65 -1.06 -5.11
N THR A 78 -3.88 -0.24 -5.82
CA THR A 78 -4.25 0.19 -7.19
C THR A 78 -4.16 -0.97 -8.18
N PHE A 79 -4.99 -0.89 -9.23
CA PHE A 79 -5.00 -1.90 -10.30
C PHE A 79 -3.64 -2.05 -10.99
N GLU A 80 -2.87 -0.96 -11.15
CA GLU A 80 -1.54 -0.99 -11.76
C GLU A 80 -0.56 -1.87 -10.96
N LEU A 81 -0.57 -1.74 -9.63
CA LEU A 81 0.26 -2.58 -8.76
C LEU A 81 -0.23 -4.03 -8.74
N LEU A 82 -1.55 -4.24 -8.70
CA LEU A 82 -2.13 -5.59 -8.79
C LEU A 82 -1.76 -6.29 -10.09
N GLN A 83 -1.74 -5.57 -11.21
CA GLN A 83 -1.33 -6.12 -12.50
C GLN A 83 0.15 -6.50 -12.51
N ALA A 84 1.02 -5.68 -11.92
CA ALA A 84 2.45 -5.97 -11.81
C ALA A 84 2.74 -7.20 -10.94
N LEU A 85 1.93 -7.42 -9.90
CA LEU A 85 2.06 -8.57 -9.00
C LEU A 85 1.78 -9.93 -9.66
N ILE A 86 0.95 -9.98 -10.71
CA ILE A 86 0.58 -11.25 -11.38
C ILE A 86 1.81 -12.04 -11.86
N SER A 87 2.89 -11.35 -12.20
CA SER A 87 4.10 -11.97 -12.76
C SER A 87 5.14 -12.35 -11.70
N ILE A 88 4.86 -12.14 -10.40
CA ILE A 88 5.84 -12.22 -9.32
C ILE A 88 5.48 -13.33 -8.37
N ASN A 89 6.49 -14.07 -7.92
CA ASN A 89 6.33 -14.99 -6.81
C ASN A 89 6.26 -14.19 -5.51
N GLU A 90 5.06 -14.11 -4.95
CA GLU A 90 4.78 -13.31 -3.76
C GLU A 90 5.44 -13.89 -2.53
N ASP A 91 5.95 -13.01 -1.67
CA ASP A 91 6.49 -13.41 -0.38
C ASP A 91 5.35 -13.88 0.54
N PRO A 92 5.48 -15.04 1.21
CA PRO A 92 4.45 -15.54 2.12
C PRO A 92 4.36 -14.73 3.43
N THR A 93 5.38 -13.93 3.74
CA THR A 93 5.40 -13.04 4.92
C THR A 93 4.85 -11.67 4.57
N TYR A 94 4.13 -11.06 5.52
CA TYR A 94 3.55 -9.74 5.30
C TYR A 94 4.61 -8.66 5.06
N GLU A 95 5.69 -8.67 5.85
CA GLU A 95 6.79 -7.72 5.72
C GLU A 95 7.56 -7.89 4.40
N GLY A 96 7.82 -9.14 4.00
CA GLY A 96 8.44 -9.45 2.71
C GLY A 96 7.57 -8.96 1.55
N PHE A 97 6.26 -9.18 1.63
CA PHE A 97 5.31 -8.70 0.63
C PHE A 97 5.28 -7.17 0.56
N CYS A 98 5.32 -6.46 1.69
CA CYS A 98 5.40 -4.99 1.71
C CYS A 98 6.69 -4.47 1.06
N THR A 99 7.81 -5.14 1.29
CA THR A 99 9.11 -4.82 0.67
C THR A 99 9.07 -5.04 -0.85
N GLN A 100 8.45 -6.14 -1.29
CA GLN A 100 8.22 -6.42 -2.72
C GLN A 100 7.35 -5.33 -3.37
N LEU A 101 6.28 -4.89 -2.70
CA LEU A 101 5.41 -3.81 -3.17
C LEU A 101 6.15 -2.49 -3.35
N GLN A 102 6.99 -2.10 -2.37
CA GLN A 102 7.79 -0.88 -2.47
C GLN A 102 8.75 -0.96 -3.66
N THR A 103 9.47 -2.07 -3.80
CA THR A 103 10.39 -2.31 -4.91
C THR A 103 9.69 -2.21 -6.27
N LEU A 104 8.48 -2.79 -6.37
CA LEU A 104 7.68 -2.73 -7.59
C LEU A 104 7.22 -1.33 -7.93
N ASN A 105 6.74 -0.60 -6.93
CA ASN A 105 6.31 0.78 -7.10
C ASN A 105 7.46 1.67 -7.58
N ASP A 106 8.66 1.51 -7.02
CA ASP A 106 9.86 2.23 -7.46
C ASP A 106 10.22 1.89 -8.91
N CYS A 107 10.12 0.61 -9.30
CA CYS A 107 10.31 0.18 -10.69
C CYS A 107 9.30 0.84 -11.63
N LEU A 108 8.02 0.91 -11.25
CA LEU A 108 6.98 1.55 -12.05
C LEU A 108 7.18 3.05 -12.18
N ILE A 109 7.56 3.74 -11.09
CA ILE A 109 7.89 5.18 -11.12
C ILE A 109 9.07 5.42 -12.07
N LYS A 110 10.13 4.61 -11.97
CA LYS A 110 11.28 4.69 -12.87
C LYS A 110 10.91 4.41 -14.33
N LEU A 111 10.05 3.43 -14.59
CA LEU A 111 9.57 3.13 -15.94
C LEU A 111 8.80 4.32 -16.53
N LYS A 112 7.90 4.93 -15.76
CA LYS A 112 7.15 6.12 -16.17
C LYS A 112 8.07 7.30 -16.48
N SER A 113 9.14 7.51 -15.69
CA SER A 113 10.09 8.60 -15.95
C SER A 113 10.82 8.42 -17.29
N ILE A 114 11.22 7.18 -17.62
CA ILE A 114 11.86 6.83 -18.91
C ILE A 114 10.91 7.03 -20.09
N GLN A 115 9.65 6.58 -19.95
CA GLN A 115 8.64 6.79 -21.00
C GLN A 115 8.37 8.28 -21.24
N ASN A 116 8.32 9.06 -20.17
CA ASN A 116 8.10 10.50 -20.24
C ASN A 116 9.31 11.28 -20.78
N SER A 117 10.55 10.80 -20.59
CA SER A 117 11.75 11.42 -21.19
C SER A 117 11.80 11.18 -22.70
N GLY A 118 11.40 9.98 -23.15
CA GLY A 118 11.24 9.69 -24.58
C GLY A 118 10.20 10.60 -25.25
N ARG A 119 9.15 11.01 -24.50
CA ARG A 119 8.09 11.92 -24.96
C ARG A 119 8.51 13.36 -25.25
N ARG A 120 9.61 13.82 -24.67
CA ARG A 120 10.09 15.20 -24.88
C ARG A 120 10.99 15.35 -26.12
N HIS A 121 11.38 14.24 -26.76
CA HIS A 121 12.33 14.26 -27.86
C HIS A 121 11.69 14.44 -29.25
N TYR A 122 10.37 14.67 -29.35
CA TYR A 122 9.69 14.90 -30.64
C TYR A 122 9.22 16.33 -30.90
N ILE A 123 9.58 17.31 -30.05
CA ILE A 123 9.18 18.70 -30.26
C ILE A 123 10.42 19.58 -30.43
N HIS A 124 11.03 19.56 -31.62
CA HIS A 124 11.40 20.78 -32.36
C HIS A 124 11.78 20.48 -33.82
N THR A 125 10.97 21.00 -34.74
CA THR A 125 11.21 21.14 -36.19
C THR A 125 12.20 22.30 -36.46
N PRO A 126 12.92 22.28 -37.59
CA PRO A 126 12.68 23.37 -38.53
C PRO A 126 12.52 22.86 -39.97
N THR A 127 11.39 23.25 -40.57
CA THR A 127 11.19 23.36 -42.01
C THR A 127 12.32 24.20 -42.60
N LEU A 128 13.20 23.58 -43.36
CA LEU A 128 14.18 24.27 -44.19
C LEU A 128 13.44 24.85 -45.41
N LYS A 129 12.93 26.07 -45.26
CA LYS A 129 12.31 26.83 -46.35
C LYS A 129 13.46 27.31 -47.25
N ASN A 130 13.73 26.55 -48.31
CA ASN A 130 14.59 26.98 -49.41
C ASN A 130 13.90 28.16 -50.12
N ASN A 131 14.16 29.38 -49.66
CA ASN A 131 13.94 30.56 -50.47
C ASN A 131 15.11 30.62 -51.45
N HIS A 132 14.87 30.16 -52.68
CA HIS A 132 15.77 30.40 -53.79
C HIS A 132 15.55 31.85 -54.23
N ASP A 133 16.28 32.78 -53.61
CA ASP A 133 16.48 34.12 -54.17
C ASP A 133 17.36 33.95 -55.42
N ALA A 134 16.70 33.76 -56.55
CA ALA A 134 17.31 33.88 -57.86
C ALA A 134 17.12 35.32 -58.34
N ASP A 135 18.03 36.19 -57.91
CA ASP A 135 18.26 37.46 -58.58
C ASP A 135 19.76 37.60 -58.86
N ALA A 136 20.15 37.29 -60.11
CA ALA A 136 21.38 37.76 -60.75
C ALA A 136 21.39 37.39 -62.25
N MET A 137 21.53 38.43 -63.09
CA MET A 137 21.84 38.43 -64.54
C MET A 137 20.66 38.05 -65.45
N ASN A 138 20.10 38.91 -66.32
CA ASN A 138 20.60 40.09 -67.06
C ASN A 138 19.40 40.99 -67.44
#